data_AF-A0A965TZH6-F1
#
_entry.id   AF-A0A965TZH6-F1
#
_cell.length_a   1.000
_cell.length_b   1.000
_cell.length_c   1.000
_cell.angle_alpha   90.00
_cell.angle_beta   90.00
_cell.angle_gamma   90.00
#
_symmetry.space_group_name_H-M   'P 1'
#
loop_
_entity.id
_entity.type
_entity.pdbx_description
1 polymer ?
#
loop_
_entity_poly.entity_id
_entity_poly.type
_entity_poly.pdbx_seq_one_letter_code
_entity_poly.pdbx_strand_id
1 'polypeptide(L)'
;MNELLKHCRYYKGETEAPPEINEEGKAIFWYYEQLWVERAEFRDENNYNTQEYINFGLADFNKDDGTPLTLKAILFNRHCHWNGGYGIENDIKTFKEWYKSYYLNLPKDS
;
A
#
# COMPACT_ATOMS: atom_id res chain seq x y z
N MET A 1 14.36 13.78 -11.61
CA MET A 1 14.02 12.70 -10.65
C MET A 1 12.51 12.66 -10.59
N ASN A 2 11.88 11.48 -10.67
CA ASN A 2 10.42 11.41 -10.57
C ASN A 2 10.02 11.73 -9.12
N GLU A 3 9.38 12.89 -8.91
CA GLU A 3 8.98 13.40 -7.59
C GLU A 3 8.08 12.42 -6.82
N LEU A 4 7.46 11.47 -7.50
CA LEU A 4 6.63 10.44 -6.89
C LEU A 4 7.46 9.41 -6.11
N LEU A 5 8.72 9.16 -6.50
CA LEU A 5 9.56 8.13 -5.89
C LEU A 5 9.88 8.40 -4.41
N LYS A 6 9.80 9.67 -3.96
CA LYS A 6 9.98 10.03 -2.54
C LYS A 6 8.91 9.43 -1.63
N HIS A 7 7.79 9.01 -2.21
CA HIS A 7 6.67 8.37 -1.52
C HIS A 7 6.77 6.84 -1.50
N CYS A 8 7.69 6.26 -2.28
CA CYS A 8 7.89 4.83 -2.44
C CYS A 8 8.96 4.31 -1.49
N ARG A 9 8.69 3.20 -0.80
CA ARG A 9 9.63 2.57 0.12
C ARG A 9 10.53 1.58 -0.58
N TYR A 10 9.98 0.81 -1.51
CA TYR A 10 10.61 -0.32 -2.17
C TYR A 10 11.01 0.02 -3.61
N TYR A 11 10.13 0.67 -4.38
CA TYR A 11 10.40 1.06 -5.76
C TYR A 11 11.23 2.35 -5.83
N LYS A 12 12.40 2.32 -6.48
CA LYS A 12 13.28 3.50 -6.67
C LYS A 12 13.50 3.88 -8.13
N GLY A 13 12.70 3.30 -9.04
CA GLY A 13 12.78 3.56 -10.48
C GLY A 13 13.54 2.49 -11.27
N GLU A 14 13.87 1.36 -10.64
CA GLU A 14 14.44 0.19 -11.30
C GLU A 14 13.44 -0.42 -12.29
N THR A 15 13.91 -1.14 -13.31
CA THR A 15 13.04 -1.85 -14.27
C THR A 15 12.52 -3.17 -13.73
N GLU A 16 13.23 -3.76 -12.78
CA GLU A 16 12.91 -5.05 -12.16
C GLU A 16 13.14 -4.98 -10.65
N ALA A 17 12.39 -5.77 -9.89
CA ALA A 17 12.53 -5.83 -8.45
C ALA A 17 13.92 -6.39 -8.08
N PRO A 18 14.71 -5.66 -7.27
CA PRO A 18 15.97 -6.18 -6.71
C PRO A 18 15.77 -7.56 -6.05
N PRO A 19 16.71 -8.51 -6.19
CA PRO A 19 16.59 -9.84 -5.59
C PRO A 19 16.31 -9.81 -4.08
N GLU A 20 16.89 -8.85 -3.38
CA GLU A 20 16.77 -8.69 -1.93
C GLU A 20 15.31 -8.39 -1.53
N ILE A 21 14.60 -7.58 -2.32
CA ILE A 21 13.18 -7.28 -2.13
C ILE A 21 12.33 -8.55 -2.30
N ASN A 22 12.71 -9.44 -3.23
CA ASN A 22 12.02 -10.70 -3.42
C ASN A 22 12.28 -11.67 -2.26
N GLU A 23 13.53 -11.77 -1.80
CA GLU A 23 13.93 -12.60 -0.66
C GLU A 23 13.23 -12.19 0.64
N GLU A 24 13.03 -10.88 0.85
CA GLU A 24 12.27 -10.34 2.00
C GLU A 24 10.74 -10.48 1.86
N GLY A 25 10.25 -11.04 0.76
CA GLY A 25 8.82 -11.16 0.47
C GLY A 25 8.13 -9.81 0.22
N LYS A 26 8.89 -8.78 -0.19
CA LYS A 26 8.43 -7.41 -0.43
C LYS A 26 8.17 -7.12 -1.91
N ALA A 27 8.34 -8.11 -2.78
CA ALA A 27 8.08 -8.04 -4.22
C ALA A 27 6.72 -7.40 -4.57
N ILE A 28 5.69 -7.75 -3.80
CA ILE A 28 4.33 -7.22 -4.00
C ILE A 28 4.26 -5.72 -3.77
N PHE A 29 4.97 -5.21 -2.75
CA PHE A 29 4.99 -3.78 -2.44
C PHE A 29 5.75 -2.99 -3.50
N TRP A 30 6.90 -3.50 -3.92
CA TRP A 30 7.66 -2.93 -5.02
C TRP A 30 6.81 -2.81 -6.29
N TYR A 31 6.09 -3.88 -6.65
CA TYR A 31 5.25 -3.91 -7.84
C TYR A 31 4.11 -2.87 -7.79
N TYR A 32 3.39 -2.77 -6.68
CA TYR A 32 2.30 -1.80 -6.56
C TYR A 32 2.79 -0.36 -6.45
N GLU A 33 3.96 -0.12 -5.85
CA GLU A 33 4.59 1.19 -5.88
C GLU A 33 5.00 1.58 -7.30
N GLN A 34 5.61 0.66 -8.07
CA GLN A 34 5.90 0.90 -9.48
C GLN A 34 4.63 1.24 -10.25
N LEU A 35 3.58 0.43 -10.14
CA LEU A 35 2.30 0.68 -10.82
C LEU A 35 1.73 2.06 -10.45
N TRP A 36 1.79 2.42 -9.17
CA TRP A 36 1.32 3.72 -8.68
C TRP A 36 2.14 4.89 -9.23
N VAL A 37 3.46 4.72 -9.45
CA VAL A 37 4.31 5.73 -10.07
C VAL A 37 4.09 5.82 -11.58
N GLU A 38 3.99 4.70 -12.26
CA GLU A 38 3.89 4.62 -13.72
C GLU A 38 2.50 5.00 -14.24
N ARG A 39 1.44 4.68 -13.51
CA ARG A 39 0.06 4.88 -13.98
C ARG A 39 -0.68 5.92 -13.15
N ALA A 40 -1.09 7.00 -13.82
CA ALA A 40 -1.82 8.10 -13.18
C ALA A 40 -3.20 7.70 -12.63
N GLU A 41 -3.84 6.67 -13.21
CA GLU A 41 -5.13 6.13 -12.75
C GLU A 41 -5.10 5.70 -11.28
N PHE A 42 -3.97 5.20 -10.82
CA PHE A 42 -3.74 4.77 -9.44
C PHE A 42 -3.51 5.94 -8.47
N ARG A 43 -3.39 7.16 -9.00
CA ARG A 43 -3.25 8.41 -8.22
C ARG A 43 -4.52 9.27 -8.25
N ASP A 44 -5.57 8.83 -8.95
CA ASP A 44 -6.85 9.52 -8.94
C ASP A 44 -7.60 9.23 -7.65
N GLU A 45 -7.83 10.26 -6.85
CA GLU A 45 -8.59 10.16 -5.61
C GLU A 45 -10.07 9.78 -5.84
N ASN A 46 -10.59 10.00 -7.04
CA ASN A 46 -11.95 9.63 -7.42
C ASN A 46 -12.05 8.17 -7.91
N ASN A 47 -10.92 7.46 -8.03
CA ASN A 47 -10.96 6.06 -8.43
C ASN A 47 -11.67 5.20 -7.38
N TYR A 48 -12.21 4.06 -7.83
CA TYR A 48 -13.00 3.16 -7.00
C TYR A 48 -12.25 2.75 -5.73
N ASN A 49 -10.98 2.35 -5.85
CA ASN A 49 -10.18 1.88 -4.72
C ASN A 49 -10.00 2.96 -3.65
N THR A 50 -9.76 4.21 -4.07
CA THR A 50 -9.54 5.34 -3.16
C THR A 50 -10.83 5.74 -2.46
N GLN A 51 -11.93 5.80 -3.19
CA GLN A 51 -13.25 6.08 -2.61
C GLN A 51 -13.68 4.98 -1.63
N GLU A 52 -13.47 3.71 -1.97
CA GLU A 52 -13.75 2.59 -1.08
C GLU A 52 -12.92 2.67 0.21
N TYR A 53 -11.62 2.95 0.09
CA TYR A 53 -10.73 3.17 1.23
C TYR A 53 -11.19 4.30 2.15
N ILE A 54 -11.61 5.43 1.58
CA ILE A 54 -12.14 6.58 2.33
C ILE A 54 -13.47 6.22 3.02
N ASN A 55 -14.39 5.56 2.30
CA ASN A 55 -15.70 5.14 2.81
C ASN A 55 -15.58 4.17 4.00
N PHE A 56 -14.51 3.39 4.05
CA PHE A 56 -14.18 2.52 5.18
C PHE A 56 -13.48 3.24 6.35
N GLY A 57 -13.40 4.56 6.32
CA GLY A 57 -12.83 5.38 7.40
C GLY A 57 -11.32 5.26 7.52
N LEU A 58 -10.62 4.89 6.44
CA LEU A 58 -9.17 4.74 6.43
C LEU A 58 -8.43 6.00 5.97
N ALA A 59 -9.13 7.08 5.64
CA ALA A 59 -8.52 8.31 5.12
C ALA A 59 -7.42 8.88 6.04
N ASP A 60 -7.63 8.85 7.36
CA ASP A 60 -6.66 9.33 8.35
C ASP A 60 -5.67 8.26 8.86
N PHE A 61 -5.74 7.03 8.34
CA PHE A 61 -4.89 5.94 8.82
C PHE A 61 -3.40 6.18 8.48
N ASN A 62 -2.57 6.32 9.53
CA ASN A 62 -1.13 6.55 9.44
C ASN A 62 -0.76 7.71 8.49
N LYS A 63 -1.56 8.77 8.38
CA LYS A 63 -1.39 9.82 7.36
C LYS A 63 0.00 10.47 7.29
N ASP A 64 0.72 10.50 8.40
CA ASP A 64 2.04 11.13 8.52
C ASP A 64 3.22 10.18 8.20
N ASP A 65 2.97 8.96 7.72
CA ASP A 65 4.03 8.00 7.37
C ASP A 65 4.73 8.31 6.02
N GLY A 66 4.27 9.31 5.28
CA GLY A 66 4.81 9.72 3.98
C GLY A 66 4.28 8.93 2.78
N THR A 67 3.41 7.93 3.02
CA THR A 67 2.77 7.14 1.97
C THR A 67 1.43 7.79 1.57
N PRO A 68 1.22 8.15 0.29
CA PRO A 68 -0.02 8.77 -0.17
C PRO A 68 -1.24 7.89 0.03
N LEU A 69 -2.39 8.53 0.30
CA LEU A 69 -3.67 7.86 0.52
C LEU A 69 -4.03 6.91 -0.64
N THR A 70 -3.85 7.34 -1.88
CA THR A 70 -4.14 6.53 -3.07
C THR A 70 -3.26 5.27 -3.16
N LEU A 71 -2.01 5.33 -2.67
CA LEU A 71 -1.14 4.16 -2.61
C LEU A 71 -1.59 3.20 -1.51
N LYS A 72 -2.00 3.72 -0.34
CA LYS A 72 -2.62 2.90 0.71
C LYS A 72 -3.90 2.23 0.24
N ALA A 73 -4.71 2.91 -0.57
CA ALA A 73 -5.93 2.36 -1.15
C ALA A 73 -5.67 1.14 -2.04
N ILE A 74 -4.63 1.18 -2.87
CA ILE A 74 -4.22 0.03 -3.70
C ILE A 74 -3.75 -1.13 -2.83
N LEU A 75 -2.94 -0.85 -1.81
CA LEU A 75 -2.47 -1.85 -0.86
C LEU A 75 -3.62 -2.48 -0.07
N PHE A 76 -4.64 -1.69 0.30
CA PHE A 76 -5.85 -2.17 0.97
C PHE A 76 -6.67 -3.07 0.06
N ASN A 77 -6.96 -2.64 -1.17
CA ASN A 77 -7.67 -3.47 -2.14
C ASN A 77 -6.96 -4.81 -2.34
N ARG A 78 -5.63 -4.80 -2.45
CA ARG A 78 -4.84 -6.02 -2.58
C ARG A 78 -4.89 -6.89 -1.33
N HIS A 79 -4.79 -6.28 -0.15
CA HIS A 79 -4.91 -6.98 1.12
C HIS A 79 -6.27 -7.70 1.21
N CYS A 80 -7.37 -7.00 0.95
CA CYS A 80 -8.72 -7.56 0.95
C CYS A 80 -8.88 -8.69 -0.07
N HIS A 81 -8.27 -8.58 -1.25
CA HIS A 81 -8.36 -9.63 -2.25
C HIS A 81 -7.60 -10.92 -1.85
N TRP A 82 -6.50 -10.86 -1.08
CA TRP A 82 -5.78 -12.07 -0.62
C TRP A 82 -6.23 -12.59 0.75
N ASN A 83 -6.51 -11.68 1.68
CA ASN A 83 -6.69 -11.98 3.11
C ASN A 83 -8.08 -11.59 3.64
N GLY A 84 -8.92 -10.96 2.81
CA GLY A 84 -10.25 -10.50 3.19
C GLY A 84 -11.33 -11.56 3.05
N GLY A 85 -12.58 -11.12 3.18
CA GLY A 85 -13.77 -11.99 3.05
C GLY A 85 -14.36 -12.44 4.40
N TYR A 86 -13.87 -11.87 5.50
CA TYR A 86 -14.34 -12.17 6.86
C TYR A 86 -15.15 -11.03 7.48
N GLY A 87 -15.62 -10.10 6.65
CA GLY A 87 -16.37 -8.90 7.04
C GLY A 87 -15.49 -7.66 7.12
N ILE A 88 -16.09 -6.51 6.79
CA ILE A 88 -15.35 -5.28 6.56
C ILE A 88 -14.54 -4.80 7.78
N GLU A 89 -15.09 -4.96 8.99
CA GLU A 89 -14.38 -4.58 10.22
C GLU A 89 -13.11 -5.40 10.43
N ASN A 90 -13.17 -6.70 10.14
CA ASN A 90 -12.02 -7.58 10.22
C ASN A 90 -11.00 -7.26 9.12
N ASP A 91 -11.46 -6.99 7.90
CA ASP A 91 -10.59 -6.65 6.76
C ASP A 91 -9.85 -5.32 7.01
N ILE A 92 -10.52 -4.32 7.59
CA ILE A 92 -9.90 -3.07 8.06
C ILE A 92 -8.84 -3.35 9.13
N LYS A 93 -9.18 -4.14 10.16
CA LYS A 93 -8.26 -4.44 11.27
C LYS A 93 -7.00 -5.15 10.76
N THR A 94 -7.19 -6.25 10.03
CA THR A 94 -6.11 -7.07 9.50
C THR A 94 -5.26 -6.30 8.50
N PHE A 95 -5.85 -5.43 7.68
CA PHE A 95 -5.08 -4.52 6.83
C PHE A 95 -4.19 -3.59 7.65
N LYS A 96 -4.70 -2.94 8.71
CA LYS A 96 -3.90 -2.01 9.53
C LYS A 96 -2.71 -2.72 10.16
N GLU A 97 -2.90 -3.93 10.67
CA GLU A 97 -1.85 -4.77 11.24
C GLU A 97 -0.83 -5.21 10.18
N TRP A 98 -1.31 -5.66 9.03
CA TRP A 98 -0.48 -6.07 7.91
C TRP A 98 0.34 -4.91 7.35
N TYR A 99 -0.28 -3.74 7.16
CA TYR A 99 0.37 -2.54 6.68
C TYR A 99 1.50 -2.09 7.61
N LYS A 100 1.24 -2.03 8.93
CA LYS A 100 2.29 -1.67 9.90
C LYS A 100 3.42 -2.70 9.94
N SER A 101 3.10 -3.99 10.01
CA SER A 101 4.10 -5.05 10.23
C SER A 101 4.89 -5.38 8.97
N TYR A 102 4.24 -5.40 7.81
CA TYR A 102 4.83 -5.87 6.55
C TYR A 102 5.18 -4.73 5.59
N TYR A 103 4.40 -3.66 5.50
CA TYR A 103 4.72 -2.56 4.59
C TYR A 103 5.62 -1.50 5.25
N LEU A 104 5.33 -1.13 6.50
CA LEU A 104 6.17 -0.18 7.25
C LEU A 104 7.32 -0.87 8.00
N ASN A 105 7.32 -2.21 8.09
CA ASN A 105 8.28 -2.98 8.89
C ASN A 105 8.36 -2.50 10.36
N LEU A 106 7.24 -2.05 10.93
CA LEU A 106 7.17 -1.69 12.35
C LEU A 106 7.19 -2.95 13.21
N PRO A 107 7.88 -2.94 14.37
CA PRO A 107 7.80 -4.04 15.32
C PRO A 107 6.35 -4.24 15.73
N LYS A 108 5.93 -5.51 15.84
CA LYS A 108 4.63 -5.83 16.45
C LYS A 108 4.69 -5.38 17.91
N ASP A 109 3.77 -4.53 18.32
CA ASP A 109 3.61 -4.17 19.74
C ASP A 109 3.49 -5.49 20.53
N SER A 110 4.50 -5.75 21.38
CA SER A 110 4.65 -6.97 22.18
C SER A 110 3.77 -6.94 23.43
#